data_AF-A0A4S4ALH1-F1
#
_entry.id   AF-A0A4S4ALH1-F1
#
_cell.length_a   1.000
_cell.length_b   1.000
_cell.length_c   1.000
_cell.angle_alpha   90.00
_cell.angle_beta   90.00
_cell.angle_gamma   90.00
#
_symmetry.space_group_name_H-M   'P 1'
#
loop_
_entity.id
_entity.type
_entity.pdbx_description
1 polymer ?
#
loop_
_entity_poly.entity_id
_entity_poly.type
_entity_poly.pdbx_seq_one_letter_code
_entity_poly.pdbx_strand_id
1 'polypeptide(L)' 'MTVTPDYHVKVSPRISEEWFNGKAYYRLHGQPLPRLPEHPDHRPGAVYLRWHNENCYVG' A
#
# COMPACT_ATOMS: atom_id res chain seq x y z
N MET A 1 1.27 -6.26 -1.90
CA MET A 1 0.73 -5.08 -1.15
C MET A 1 1.42 -3.82 -1.66
N THR A 2 0.76 -2.66 -1.57
CA THR A 2 1.35 -1.36 -1.94
C THR A 2 0.67 -0.21 -1.18
N VAL A 3 1.09 1.03 -1.43
CA VAL A 3 0.50 2.27 -0.89
C VAL A 3 0.06 3.14 -2.06
N THR A 4 -1.12 3.75 -1.97
CA THR A 4 -1.67 4.63 -3.00
C THR A 4 -1.08 6.06 -2.89
N PRO A 5 -1.17 6.90 -3.93
CA PRO A 5 -0.66 8.27 -3.89
C PRO A 5 -1.28 9.18 -2.81
N ASP A 6 -2.46 8.82 -2.32
CA ASP A 6 -3.19 9.43 -1.21
C ASP A 6 -2.90 8.76 0.16
N TYR A 7 -1.83 7.95 0.22
CA TYR A 7 -1.30 7.33 1.43
C TYR A 7 -2.21 6.28 2.10
N HIS A 8 -3.04 5.58 1.34
CA HIS A 8 -3.80 4.42 1.82
C HIS A 8 -3.10 3.10 1.47
N VAL A 9 -3.23 2.12 2.35
CA VAL A 9 -2.70 0.77 2.12
C VAL A 9 -3.61 0.02 1.14
N LYS A 10 -3.01 -0.55 0.09
CA LYS A 10 -3.71 -1.40 -0.88
C LYS A 10 -3.15 -2.82 -0.81
N VAL A 11 -3.98 -3.74 -0.33
CA VAL A 11 -3.66 -5.17 -0.25
C VAL A 11 -4.21 -5.89 -1.48
N SER A 12 -3.40 -6.73 -2.10
CA SER A 12 -3.81 -7.54 -3.26
C SER A 12 -4.58 -8.77 -2.81
N PRO A 13 -5.63 -9.17 -3.54
CA PRO A 13 -6.32 -10.42 -3.31
C PRO A 13 -5.43 -11.67 -3.25
N ARG A 14 -4.39 -11.70 -4.07
CA ARG A 14 -3.43 -12.82 -4.16
C ARG A 14 -2.70 -13.08 -2.85
N ILE A 15 -2.57 -12.08 -1.97
CA ILE A 15 -1.93 -12.28 -0.65
C ILE A 15 -2.67 -13.33 0.18
N SER A 16 -4.02 -13.39 0.14
CA SER A 16 -4.76 -14.43 0.88
C SER A 16 -4.64 -15.82 0.26
N GLU A 17 -4.32 -15.89 -1.02
CA GLU A 17 -4.22 -17.15 -1.77
C GLU A 17 -2.82 -17.76 -1.64
N GLU A 18 -1.80 -16.90 -1.64
CA GLU A 18 -0.39 -17.30 -1.62
C GLU A 18 0.19 -17.44 -0.20
N TRP A 19 -0.45 -16.83 0.82
CA TRP A 19 0.12 -16.75 2.18
C TRP A 19 -0.90 -17.14 3.25
N PHE A 20 -0.49 -18.05 4.16
CA PHE A 20 -1.31 -18.55 5.27
C PHE A 20 -1.84 -17.44 6.19
N ASN A 21 -1.08 -16.34 6.35
CA ASN A 21 -1.46 -15.17 7.15
C ASN A 21 -2.08 -14.03 6.31
N GLY A 22 -2.33 -14.24 5.02
CA GLY A 22 -2.72 -13.18 4.10
C GLY A 22 -4.03 -12.47 4.47
N LYS A 23 -4.96 -13.20 5.09
CA LYS A 23 -6.23 -12.63 5.61
C LYS A 23 -6.02 -11.56 6.69
N ALA A 24 -4.93 -11.60 7.46
CA ALA A 24 -4.67 -10.61 8.48
C ALA A 24 -4.43 -9.21 7.89
N TYR A 25 -3.80 -9.15 6.70
CA TYR A 25 -3.46 -7.89 6.05
C TYR A 25 -4.66 -7.18 5.44
N TYR A 26 -5.74 -7.89 5.07
CA TYR A 26 -6.95 -7.25 4.53
C TYR A 26 -7.59 -6.23 5.46
N ARG A 27 -7.41 -6.37 6.77
CA ARG A 27 -7.88 -5.39 7.74
C ARG A 27 -7.24 -4.01 7.54
N LEU A 28 -6.08 -3.96 6.88
CA LEU A 28 -5.37 -2.73 6.52
C LEU A 28 -5.79 -2.20 5.16
N HIS A 29 -6.50 -2.97 4.33
CA HIS A 29 -6.88 -2.49 2.99
C HIS A 29 -7.78 -1.25 3.10
N GLY A 30 -7.39 -0.18 2.39
CA GLY A 30 -8.06 1.11 2.42
C GLY A 30 -7.81 1.93 3.69
N GLN A 31 -7.02 1.44 4.65
CA GLN A 31 -6.64 2.22 5.83
C GLN A 31 -5.54 3.23 5.46
N PRO A 32 -5.57 4.44 6.04
CA PRO A 32 -4.49 5.39 5.86
C PRO A 32 -3.20 4.86 6.50
N LEU A 33 -2.04 5.31 6.01
CA LEU A 33 -0.78 5.02 6.66
C LEU A 33 -0.82 5.53 8.11
N PRO A 34 -0.60 4.66 9.11
CA PRO A 34 -0.77 5.03 10.52
C PRO A 34 0.26 6.07 11.00
N ARG A 35 1.38 6.19 10.28
CA ARG A 35 2.46 7.15 10.57
C ARG A 35 2.95 7.74 9.26
N LEU A 36 2.31 8.83 8.86
CA LEU A 36 2.79 9.66 7.76
C LEU A 36 3.73 10.72 8.33
N PRO A 37 4.90 10.98 7.72
CA PRO A 37 5.77 12.06 8.16
C PRO A 37 5.03 13.40 8.21
N GLU A 38 5.21 14.14 9.31
CA GLU A 38 4.58 15.46 9.51
C GLU A 38 5.01 16.42 8.40
N HIS A 39 6.33 16.48 8.14
CA HIS A 39 6.90 17.29 7.08
C HIS A 39 6.59 16.70 5.69
N PRO A 40 5.91 17.44 4.80
CA PRO A 40 5.52 16.95 3.48
C PRO A 40 6.68 16.43 2.63
N ASP A 41 7.84 17.07 2.70
CA ASP A 41 9.02 16.70 1.90
C ASP A 41 9.63 15.34 2.29
N HIS A 42 9.28 14.81 3.46
CA HIS A 42 9.69 13.47 3.89
C HIS A 42 8.69 12.39 3.50
N ARG A 43 7.53 12.76 2.96
CA ARG A 43 6.51 11.80 2.56
C ARG A 43 6.93 11.10 1.26
N PRO A 44 6.44 9.88 1.02
CA PRO A 44 6.64 9.24 -0.25
C PRO A 44 6.11 10.12 -1.39
N GLY A 45 6.95 10.35 -2.40
CA GLY A 45 6.56 11.13 -3.57
C GLY A 45 5.47 10.41 -4.38
N ALA A 46 4.40 11.13 -4.71
CA ALA A 46 3.24 10.57 -5.41
C ALA A 46 3.58 9.90 -6.76
N VAL A 47 4.57 10.43 -7.48
CA VAL A 47 5.03 9.87 -8.77
C VAL A 47 5.65 8.48 -8.58
N TYR A 48 6.46 8.29 -7.54
CA TYR A 48 7.10 7.00 -7.25
C TYR A 48 6.09 5.97 -6.77
N LEU A 49 5.12 6.38 -5.94
CA LEU A 49 4.02 5.52 -5.52
C LEU A 49 3.20 5.05 -6.72
N ARG A 50 2.84 5.97 -7.63
CA ARG A 50 2.11 5.66 -8.85
C ARG A 50 2.88 4.67 -9.73
N TRP A 51 4.16 4.94 -9.99
CA TRP A 51 4.99 4.04 -10.78
C TRP A 51 5.03 2.63 -10.17
N HIS A 52 5.24 2.52 -8.85
CA HIS A 52 5.22 1.21 -8.18
C HIS A 52 3.84 0.54 -8.28
N ASN A 53 2.74 1.29 -8.11
CA ASN A 53 1.38 0.74 -8.23
C ASN A 53 1.09 0.19 -9.65
N GLU A 54 1.70 0.76 -10.69
CA GLU A 54 1.48 0.38 -12.08
C GLU A 54 2.45 -0.73 -12.54
N ASN A 55 3.68 -0.77 -12.01
CA ASN A 55 4.76 -1.60 -12.57
C ASN A 55 5.17 -2.77 -11.66
N CYS A 56 4.98 -2.65 -10.34
CA CYS A 56 5.46 -3.64 -9.36
C CYS A 56 4.32 -4.31 -8.60
N TYR A 57 3.21 -3.59 -8.36
CA TYR A 57 2.08 -4.15 -7.63
C TYR A 57 1.35 -5.18 -8.48
N VAL A 58 1.31 -6.41 -7.96
CA VAL A 58 0.50 -7.49 -8.51
C VAL A 58 -0.84 -7.48 -7.79
N GLY A 59 -1.91 -7.21 -8.55
CA GLY A 59 -3.30 -7.30 -8.10
C GLY A 59 -3.71 -8.73 -7.84
#